data_AF-A0A554VHM9-F1
#
_entry.id   AF-A0A554VHM9-F1
#
_cell.length_a   1.000
_cell.length_b   1.000
_cell.length_c   1.000
_cell.angle_alpha   90.00
_cell.angle_beta   90.00
_cell.angle_gamma   90.00
#
_symmetry.space_group_name_H-M   'P 1'
#
loop_
_entity.id
_entity.type
_entity.pdbx_description
1 polymer ?
#
loop_
_entity_poly.entity_id
_entity_poly.type
_entity_poly.pdbx_seq_one_letter_code
_entity_poly.pdbx_strand_id
1 'polypeptide(L)'
;MKTDSYTKFIMSIIAICLVIIVVRDMDIIPKAHANNSSESKYGILPINDDGTITVRLSNTDEIDVNIKSIDTYDKLKVDLTDINTDKELNINIDEIGGSYVSSGGPIKVKIQN
;
A
#
# COMPACT_ATOMS: atom_id res chain seq x y z
N MET A 1 18.73 -73.42 -16.57
CA MET A 1 19.39 -72.51 -17.54
C MET A 1 18.40 -71.64 -18.32
N LYS A 2 17.25 -72.15 -18.80
CA LYS A 2 16.27 -71.37 -19.60
C LYS A 2 15.55 -70.25 -18.81
N THR A 3 15.34 -70.43 -17.52
CA THR A 3 14.67 -69.47 -16.63
C THR A 3 15.53 -68.23 -16.38
N ASP A 4 16.85 -68.39 -16.21
CA ASP A 4 17.78 -67.29 -15.97
C ASP A 4 17.87 -66.33 -17.16
N SER A 5 17.88 -66.86 -18.40
CA SER A 5 17.85 -66.02 -19.61
C SER A 5 16.52 -65.26 -19.76
N TYR A 6 15.39 -65.87 -19.40
CA TYR A 6 14.08 -65.22 -19.48
C TYR A 6 13.94 -64.09 -18.46
N THR A 7 14.38 -64.30 -17.23
CA THR A 7 14.40 -63.28 -16.19
C THR A 7 15.35 -62.13 -16.55
N LYS A 8 16.55 -62.42 -17.06
CA LYS A 8 17.48 -61.38 -17.53
C LYS A 8 16.90 -60.56 -18.69
N PHE A 9 16.19 -61.20 -19.61
CA PHE A 9 15.53 -60.50 -20.72
C PHE A 9 14.41 -59.57 -20.22
N ILE A 10 13.55 -60.05 -19.33
CA ILE A 10 12.49 -59.22 -18.74
C ILE A 10 13.06 -58.07 -17.93
N MET A 11 14.16 -58.31 -17.18
CA MET A 11 14.80 -57.29 -16.35
C MET A 11 15.45 -56.18 -17.19
N SER A 12 16.00 -56.54 -18.36
CA SER A 12 16.52 -55.58 -19.32
C SER A 12 15.40 -54.69 -19.90
N ILE A 13 14.26 -55.28 -20.24
CA ILE A 13 13.11 -54.54 -20.78
C ILE A 13 12.57 -53.54 -19.74
N ILE A 14 12.35 -53.96 -18.48
CA ILE A 14 11.86 -53.05 -17.45
C ILE A 14 12.86 -51.92 -17.16
N ALA A 15 14.17 -52.22 -17.19
CA ALA A 15 15.21 -51.20 -17.00
C ALA A 15 15.18 -50.15 -18.11
N ILE A 16 15.02 -50.57 -19.37
CA ILE A 16 14.89 -49.65 -20.51
C ILE A 16 13.65 -48.76 -20.36
N CYS A 17 12.50 -49.34 -19.99
CA CYS A 17 11.28 -48.57 -19.76
C CYS A 17 11.45 -47.53 -18.64
N LEU A 18 12.11 -47.90 -17.53
CA LEU A 18 12.37 -46.99 -16.42
C LEU A 18 13.31 -45.84 -16.82
N VAL A 19 14.36 -46.12 -17.60
CA VAL A 19 15.25 -45.08 -18.12
C VAL A 19 14.50 -44.07 -18.98
N ILE A 20 13.57 -44.53 -19.83
CA ILE A 20 12.75 -43.63 -20.67
C ILE A 20 11.85 -42.73 -19.81
N ILE A 21 11.25 -43.26 -18.74
CA ILE A 21 10.40 -42.48 -17.82
C ILE A 21 11.24 -41.41 -17.10
N VAL A 22 12.41 -41.81 -16.56
CA VAL A 22 13.30 -40.87 -15.88
C VAL A 22 13.77 -39.76 -16.82
N VAL A 23 14.13 -40.08 -18.06
CA VAL A 23 14.55 -39.05 -19.04
C VAL A 23 13.40 -38.11 -19.43
N ARG A 24 12.14 -38.58 -19.40
CA ARG A 24 10.95 -37.73 -19.64
C ARG A 24 10.61 -36.84 -18.45
N ASP A 25 10.79 -37.34 -17.23
CA ASP A 25 10.46 -36.62 -16.00
C ASP A 25 11.60 -35.72 -15.53
N MET A 26 12.82 -35.97 -15.99
CA MET A 26 13.91 -35.02 -15.87
C MET A 26 13.57 -33.80 -16.75
N ASP A 27 13.11 -32.74 -16.11
CA ASP A 27 12.96 -31.40 -16.67
C ASP A 27 14.35 -30.81 -17.03
N ILE A 28 15.04 -31.43 -17.99
CA ILE A 28 16.36 -31.04 -18.55
C ILE A 28 16.27 -29.65 -19.18
N ILE A 29 15.09 -29.28 -19.66
CA ILE A 29 14.78 -27.93 -20.14
C ILE A 29 13.97 -27.25 -19.03
N PRO A 30 14.51 -26.22 -18.37
CA PRO A 30 13.77 -25.48 -17.35
C PRO A 30 12.50 -24.92 -17.97
N LYS A 31 11.35 -25.29 -17.42
CA LYS A 31 10.05 -24.72 -17.80
C LYS A 31 10.06 -23.25 -17.40
N ALA A 32 10.12 -22.37 -18.39
CA ALA A 32 9.99 -20.94 -18.16
C ALA A 32 8.54 -20.64 -17.71
N HIS A 33 8.36 -20.48 -16.40
CA HIS A 33 7.13 -19.93 -15.87
C HIS A 33 7.07 -18.45 -16.27
N ALA A 34 6.25 -18.13 -17.26
CA ALA A 34 5.93 -16.74 -17.58
C ALA A 34 5.21 -16.14 -16.37
N ASN A 35 5.95 -15.35 -15.57
CA ASN A 35 5.33 -14.42 -14.65
C ASN A 35 4.68 -13.35 -15.52
N ASN A 36 3.38 -13.49 -15.78
CA ASN A 36 2.58 -12.42 -16.36
C ASN A 36 2.40 -11.34 -15.28
N SER A 37 3.50 -10.68 -14.92
CA SER A 37 3.47 -9.41 -14.20
C SER A 37 2.89 -8.40 -15.17
N SER A 38 1.56 -8.35 -15.18
CA SER A 38 0.80 -7.19 -15.62
C SER A 38 1.55 -5.97 -15.10
N GLU A 39 1.92 -5.04 -15.97
CA GLU A 39 2.58 -3.80 -15.58
C GLU A 39 1.71 -3.09 -14.55
N SER A 40 1.95 -3.37 -13.28
CA SER A 40 1.37 -2.62 -12.18
C SER A 40 1.93 -1.22 -12.34
N LYS A 41 1.07 -0.26 -12.67
CA LYS A 41 1.35 1.19 -12.59
C LYS A 41 1.61 1.67 -11.14
N TYR A 42 2.01 0.76 -10.27
CA TYR A 42 2.32 1.00 -8.88
C TYR A 42 3.80 0.67 -8.72
N GLY A 43 4.58 1.68 -8.33
CA GLY A 43 5.95 1.45 -7.90
C GLY A 43 5.93 0.52 -6.70
N ILE A 44 6.62 -0.61 -6.81
CA ILE A 44 6.75 -1.56 -5.72
C ILE A 44 7.65 -0.90 -4.68
N LEU A 45 7.05 -0.29 -3.66
CA LEU A 45 7.78 0.26 -2.53
C LEU A 45 8.25 -0.90 -1.65
N PRO A 46 9.52 -0.93 -1.22
CA PRO A 46 9.96 -1.94 -0.28
C PRO A 46 9.16 -1.81 1.02
N ILE A 47 8.56 -2.90 1.46
CA ILE A 47 7.88 -2.99 2.75
C ILE A 47 8.92 -3.22 3.84
N ASN A 48 8.72 -2.58 4.99
CA ASN A 48 9.51 -2.87 6.18
C ASN A 48 9.17 -4.28 6.72
N ASP A 49 10.04 -4.86 7.56
CA ASP A 49 9.82 -6.19 8.15
C ASP A 49 8.55 -6.28 9.03
N ASP A 50 8.05 -5.14 9.49
CA ASP A 50 6.80 -4.99 10.26
C ASP A 50 5.55 -4.79 9.36
N GLY A 51 5.70 -4.80 8.04
CA GLY A 51 4.64 -4.60 7.06
C GLY A 51 4.25 -3.14 6.83
N THR A 52 4.98 -2.18 7.41
CA THR A 52 4.72 -0.74 7.19
C THR A 52 5.44 -0.22 5.94
N ILE A 53 4.97 0.93 5.44
CA ILE A 53 5.63 1.68 4.36
C ILE A 53 6.02 3.04 4.93
N THR A 54 7.32 3.29 5.06
CA THR A 54 7.83 4.59 5.49
C THR A 54 8.07 5.48 4.28
N VAL A 55 7.24 6.52 4.12
CA VAL A 55 7.46 7.56 3.10
C VAL A 55 8.13 8.76 3.74
N ARG A 56 9.31 9.14 3.24
CA ARG A 56 10.00 10.37 3.66
C ARG A 56 9.90 11.40 2.54
N LEU A 57 9.09 12.44 2.76
CA LEU A 57 9.07 13.57 1.85
C LEU A 57 10.33 14.40 2.07
N SER A 58 11.22 14.36 1.09
CA SER A 58 12.51 15.05 1.12
C SER A 58 12.44 16.14 0.09
N ASN A 59 12.21 17.39 0.53
CA ASN A 59 12.22 18.62 -0.26
C ASN A 59 10.90 18.97 -0.99
N THR A 60 9.90 19.43 -0.25
CA THR A 60 8.73 20.13 -0.79
C THR A 60 8.45 21.33 0.12
N ASP A 61 8.50 22.55 -0.44
CA ASP A 61 8.16 23.77 0.30
C ASP A 61 6.65 23.82 0.63
N GLU A 62 5.83 23.13 -0.17
CA GLU A 62 4.38 23.10 -0.04
C GLU A 62 3.84 21.71 -0.42
N ILE A 63 2.85 21.22 0.33
CA ILE A 63 2.19 19.93 0.09
C ILE A 63 0.69 20.19 -0.02
N ASP A 64 0.13 19.94 -1.20
CA ASP A 64 -1.31 19.93 -1.38
C ASP A 64 -1.88 18.58 -0.90
N VAL A 65 -2.76 18.63 0.10
CA VAL A 65 -3.38 17.44 0.70
C VAL A 65 -4.89 17.60 0.76
N ASN A 66 -5.60 16.55 0.35
CA ASN A 66 -7.04 16.46 0.56
C ASN A 66 -7.32 15.62 1.80
N ILE A 67 -7.71 16.27 2.89
CA ILE A 67 -7.98 15.63 4.17
C ILE A 67 -9.50 15.48 4.35
N LYS A 68 -9.98 14.25 4.54
CA LYS A 68 -11.40 13.98 4.81
C LYS A 68 -11.77 14.02 6.29
N SER A 69 -10.88 13.56 7.15
CA SER A 69 -11.10 13.51 8.60
C SER A 69 -9.76 13.50 9.31
N ILE A 70 -9.73 14.14 10.48
CA ILE A 70 -8.60 14.13 11.40
C ILE A 70 -9.13 13.69 12.76
N ASP A 71 -8.49 12.69 13.35
CA ASP A 71 -8.77 12.23 14.71
C ASP A 71 -7.46 12.25 15.49
N THR A 72 -7.42 13.04 16.57
CA THR A 72 -6.23 13.24 17.40
C THR A 72 -6.59 13.07 18.86
N TYR A 73 -5.71 12.42 19.62
CA TYR A 73 -5.89 12.23 21.06
C TYR A 73 -5.89 13.56 21.84
N ASP A 74 -5.08 14.51 21.38
CA ASP A 74 -4.94 15.85 21.97
C ASP A 74 -5.47 16.94 21.04
N LYS A 75 -5.51 18.18 21.54
CA LYS A 75 -5.92 19.36 20.77
C LYS A 75 -4.97 19.63 19.60
N LEU A 76 -5.52 19.80 18.41
CA LEU A 76 -4.78 20.18 17.21
C LEU A 76 -4.71 21.70 17.09
N LYS A 77 -3.48 22.26 17.09
CA LYS A 77 -3.25 23.66 16.72
C LYS A 77 -3.27 23.78 15.20
N VAL A 78 -4.14 24.63 14.66
CA VAL A 78 -4.26 24.90 13.23
C VAL A 78 -4.09 26.39 13.00
N ASP A 79 -3.12 26.76 12.17
CA ASP A 79 -2.91 28.14 11.72
C ASP A 79 -3.50 28.24 10.30
N LEU A 80 -4.59 28.98 10.15
CA LEU A 80 -5.39 29.00 8.93
C LEU A 80 -5.32 30.39 8.31
N THR A 81 -4.96 30.45 7.02
CA THR A 81 -4.80 31.72 6.30
C THR A 81 -6.07 32.13 5.57
N ASP A 82 -6.76 31.17 4.96
CA ASP A 82 -8.02 31.39 4.23
C ASP A 82 -8.96 30.18 4.41
N ILE A 83 -10.26 30.44 4.37
CA ILE A 83 -11.31 29.40 4.43
C ILE A 83 -12.39 29.74 3.42
N ASN A 84 -12.62 28.84 2.47
CA ASN A 84 -13.69 28.97 1.50
C ASN A 84 -14.65 27.78 1.61
N THR A 85 -15.93 28.06 1.85
CA THR A 85 -16.99 27.06 2.01
C THR A 85 -18.28 27.57 1.38
N ASP A 86 -19.01 26.68 0.71
CA ASP A 86 -20.31 27.01 0.10
C ASP A 86 -21.44 27.15 1.13
N LYS A 87 -21.21 26.68 2.37
CA LYS A 87 -22.18 26.67 3.47
C LYS A 87 -21.62 27.36 4.71
N GLU A 88 -22.52 27.71 5.63
CA GLU A 88 -22.18 28.30 6.92
C GLU A 88 -21.23 27.41 7.72
N LEU A 89 -20.10 28.00 8.14
CA LEU A 89 -19.11 27.35 8.99
C LEU A 89 -19.39 27.68 10.45
N ASN A 90 -19.83 26.69 11.21
CA ASN A 90 -20.11 26.82 12.63
C ASN A 90 -18.83 26.68 13.45
N ILE A 91 -18.38 27.74 14.11
CA ILE A 91 -17.19 27.76 14.97
C ILE A 91 -17.57 28.29 16.35
N ASN A 92 -17.17 27.58 17.41
CA ASN A 92 -17.27 28.09 18.78
C ASN A 92 -15.98 28.84 19.11
N ILE A 93 -16.07 30.15 19.33
CA ILE A 93 -14.92 31.02 19.59
C ILE A 93 -14.98 31.49 21.04
N ASP A 94 -13.88 31.30 21.77
CA ASP A 94 -13.75 31.72 23.17
C ASP A 94 -13.14 33.14 23.27
N GLU A 95 -12.14 33.43 22.43
CA GLU A 95 -11.46 34.72 22.38
C GLU A 95 -11.18 35.14 20.94
N ILE A 96 -11.32 36.44 20.66
CA ILE A 96 -10.98 37.05 19.37
C ILE A 96 -9.95 38.15 19.64
N GLY A 97 -8.80 38.06 18.99
CA GLY A 97 -7.75 39.09 19.03
C GLY A 97 -7.66 39.86 17.70
N GLY A 98 -7.37 41.17 17.77
CA GLY A 98 -7.14 42.02 16.60
C GLY A 98 -7.69 43.44 16.78
N SER A 99 -7.24 44.38 15.93
CA SER A 99 -7.64 45.79 16.05
C SER A 99 -9.08 46.05 15.60
N TYR A 100 -9.59 45.25 14.67
CA TYR A 100 -10.93 45.43 14.09
C TYR A 100 -11.52 44.08 13.67
N VAL A 101 -12.81 43.89 13.93
CA VAL A 101 -13.63 42.80 13.39
C VAL A 101 -14.59 43.42 12.39
N SER A 102 -14.53 42.98 11.14
CA SER A 102 -15.28 43.55 10.04
C SER A 102 -16.18 42.50 9.40
N SER A 103 -17.48 42.79 9.46
CA SER A 103 -18.59 42.23 8.65
C SER A 103 -19.51 41.18 9.32
N GLY A 104 -20.82 41.37 9.06
CA GLY A 104 -21.92 40.47 9.47
C GLY A 104 -23.10 41.14 10.21
N GLY A 105 -22.94 42.38 10.67
CA GLY A 105 -23.87 43.01 11.61
C GLY A 105 -23.29 43.03 13.04
N PRO A 106 -23.93 43.72 14.01
CA PRO A 106 -23.37 43.88 15.34
C PRO A 106 -23.28 42.54 16.09
N ILE A 107 -22.07 42.18 16.55
CA ILE A 107 -21.84 41.05 17.45
C ILE A 107 -22.45 41.42 18.81
N LYS A 108 -23.46 40.67 19.23
CA LYS A 108 -24.10 40.85 20.54
C LYS A 108 -23.18 40.32 21.63
N VAL A 109 -22.37 41.19 22.21
CA VAL A 109 -21.51 40.85 23.37
C VAL A 109 -22.23 41.17 24.68
N LYS A 110 -21.93 40.39 25.74
CA LYS A 110 -22.30 40.72 27.13
C LYS A 110 -21.04 41.19 27.84
N ILE A 111 -21.05 42.42 28.35
CA ILE A 111 -19.95 42.96 29.14
C ILE A 111 -20.11 42.42 30.58
N GLN A 112 -19.11 41.69 31.08
CA GLN A 112 -18.98 41.41 32.51
C GLN A 112 -18.14 42.53 33.12
N ASN A 113 -18.72 43.21 34.12
CA ASN A 113 -18.07 44.24 34.93
C ASN A 113 -17.58 43.63 36.23
#